data_AF-H2B026-F1
#
_entry.id   AF-H2B026-F1
#
_cell.length_a   1.000
_cell.length_b   1.000
_cell.length_c   1.000
_cell.angle_alpha   90.00
_cell.angle_beta   90.00
_cell.angle_gamma   90.00
#
_symmetry.space_group_name_H-M   'P 1'
#
loop_
_entity.id
_entity.type
_entity.pdbx_description
1 polymer ?
#
loop_
_entity_poly.entity_id
_entity_poly.type
_entity_poly.pdbx_seq_one_letter_code
_entity_poly.pdbx_strand_id
1 'polypeptide(L)' 'MAIEFLLNPSLHFPDKRHRKQHDKCKMCFTLETPQWRSGPDGPSTLCNKCGLYYKRQTRKKIQN' A
#
# COMPACT_ATOMS: atom_id res chain seq x y z
N MET A 1 -33.92 -8.76 -12.32
CA MET A 1 -32.62 -9.46 -12.19
C MET A 1 -32.05 -9.67 -13.58
N ALA A 2 -30.88 -9.07 -13.86
CA ALA A 2 -29.92 -9.46 -14.91
C ALA A 2 -30.08 -9.00 -16.39
N ILE A 3 -30.69 -7.86 -16.74
CA ILE A 3 -30.63 -7.34 -18.14
C ILE A 3 -30.36 -5.82 -18.25
N GLU A 4 -29.59 -5.24 -17.33
CA GLU A 4 -29.20 -3.80 -17.36
C GLU A 4 -27.68 -3.61 -17.45
N PHE A 5 -26.90 -4.70 -17.57
CA PHE A 5 -25.44 -4.66 -17.41
C PHE A 5 -24.62 -4.53 -18.72
N LEU A 6 -25.27 -4.50 -19.89
CA LEU A 6 -24.57 -4.60 -21.19
C LEU A 6 -24.46 -3.28 -21.99
N LEU A 7 -25.00 -2.15 -21.52
CA LEU A 7 -24.96 -0.88 -22.26
C LEU A 7 -24.57 0.35 -21.42
N ASN A 8 -23.81 0.19 -20.33
CA ASN A 8 -23.30 1.35 -19.58
C ASN A 8 -21.76 1.44 -19.63
N PRO A 9 -21.19 2.13 -20.64
CA PRO A 9 -19.74 2.35 -20.76
C PRO A 9 -19.16 3.29 -19.69
N SER A 10 -19.96 3.73 -18.70
CA SER A 10 -19.54 4.63 -17.61
C SER A 10 -19.51 3.99 -16.22
N LEU A 11 -19.51 2.65 -16.11
CA LEU A 11 -18.84 2.00 -14.97
C LEU A 11 -17.32 2.10 -15.14
N HIS A 12 -16.83 3.32 -15.31
CA HIS A 12 -15.51 3.68 -14.86
C HIS A 12 -15.57 3.50 -13.35
N PHE A 13 -15.23 2.31 -12.85
CA PHE A 13 -14.82 2.17 -11.47
C PHE A 13 -13.71 3.20 -11.31
N PRO A 14 -13.90 4.30 -10.56
CA PRO A 14 -12.75 5.13 -10.25
C PRO A 14 -11.85 4.18 -9.46
N ASP A 15 -10.72 3.79 -10.03
CA ASP A 15 -9.65 3.10 -9.30
C ASP A 15 -9.25 4.07 -8.20
N LYS A 16 -9.95 3.95 -7.06
CA LYS A 16 -9.78 4.83 -5.89
C LYS A 16 -8.51 4.48 -5.13
N ARG A 17 -7.53 3.85 -5.78
CA ARG A 17 -6.17 3.86 -5.28
C ARG A 17 -5.53 5.20 -5.64
N HIS A 18 -6.10 6.29 -5.13
CA HIS A 18 -5.30 7.44 -4.68
C HIS A 18 -4.42 6.93 -3.53
N ARG A 19 -3.42 6.11 -3.87
CA ARG A 19 -2.37 5.71 -2.97
C ARG A 19 -1.64 7.01 -2.70
N LYS A 20 -1.91 7.65 -1.54
CA LYS A 20 -1.12 8.79 -1.05
C LYS A 20 0.35 8.38 -1.23
N GLN A 21 1.01 8.96 -2.22
CA GLN A 21 2.44 8.75 -2.39
C GLN A 21 3.07 9.40 -1.16
N HIS A 22 3.64 8.58 -0.30
CA HIS A 22 4.42 9.10 0.81
C HIS A 22 5.70 9.68 0.23
N ASP A 23 5.98 10.95 0.52
CA ASP A 23 7.20 11.62 0.05
C ASP A 23 8.46 10.97 0.63
N LYS A 24 8.33 10.30 1.79
CA LYS A 24 9.45 9.74 2.52
C LYS A 24 9.07 8.53 3.37
N CYS A 25 10.03 7.62 3.55
CA CYS A 25 9.89 6.51 4.47
C CYS A 25 9.65 7.00 5.90
N LYS A 26 8.64 6.48 6.60
CA LYS A 26 8.34 6.88 7.98
C LYS A 26 9.40 6.46 9.01
N MET A 27 10.29 5.52 8.66
CA MET A 27 11.33 5.01 9.56
C MET A 27 12.71 5.61 9.33
N CYS A 28 13.15 5.66 8.07
CA CYS A 28 14.48 6.16 7.73
C CYS A 28 14.46 7.47 6.93
N PHE A 29 13.27 8.02 6.67
CA PHE A 29 13.05 9.27 5.93
C PHE A 29 13.67 9.33 4.53
N THR A 30 14.05 8.18 3.94
CA THR A 30 14.51 8.12 2.55
C THR A 30 13.40 8.57 1.61
N LEU A 31 13.75 9.42 0.66
CA LEU A 31 12.88 9.89 -0.43
C LEU A 31 12.93 8.92 -1.62
N GLU A 32 14.05 8.21 -1.77
CA GLU A 32 14.29 7.30 -2.87
C GLU A 32 14.28 5.86 -2.38
N THR A 33 13.54 5.00 -3.08
CA THR A 33 13.50 3.57 -2.85
C THR A 33 12.97 2.87 -4.10
N PRO A 34 13.54 1.73 -4.50
CA PRO A 34 13.07 1.00 -5.68
C PRO A 34 11.65 0.43 -5.50
N GLN A 35 11.22 0.24 -4.25
CA GLN A 35 9.89 -0.28 -3.93
C GLN A 35 9.42 0.31 -2.59
N TRP A 36 8.19 0.81 -2.57
CA TRP A 36 7.49 1.18 -1.34
C TRP A 36 6.70 -0.01 -0.80
N ARG A 37 6.80 -0.26 0.51
CA ARG A 37 6.12 -1.33 1.24
C ARG A 37 5.19 -0.76 2.32
N SER A 38 4.18 -1.55 2.69
CA SER A 38 3.26 -1.19 3.77
C SER A 38 3.94 -1.28 5.13
N GLY A 39 3.63 -0.32 5.99
CA GLY A 39 4.11 -0.23 7.36
C GLY A 39 2.96 -0.03 8.35
N PRO A 40 3.26 0.34 9.60
CA PRO A 40 2.26 0.50 10.65
C PRO A 40 1.23 1.59 10.30
N ASP A 41 1.66 2.68 9.64
CA ASP A 41 0.81 3.83 9.30
C ASP A 41 -0.04 3.61 8.03
N GLY A 42 -0.02 2.41 7.44
CA GLY A 42 -0.80 2.07 6.26
C GLY A 42 0.03 1.69 5.01
N PRO A 43 -0.61 1.67 3.83
CA PRO A 43 0.03 1.19 2.60
C PRO A 43 1.16 2.13 2.14
N SER A 44 2.26 1.55 1.65
CA SER A 44 3.37 2.29 1.04
C SER A 44 4.03 3.37 1.93
N THR A 45 4.06 3.17 3.25
CA THR A 45 4.66 4.09 4.23
C THR A 45 6.15 3.85 4.49
N LEU A 46 6.68 2.70 4.07
CA LEU A 46 8.06 2.29 4.32
C LEU A 46 8.82 2.04 3.02
N CYS A 47 10.13 2.32 3.03
CA CYS A 47 11.02 1.89 1.95
C CYS A 47 11.22 0.36 1.96
N ASN A 48 11.88 -0.16 0.93
CA ASN A 48 12.08 -1.61 0.79
C ASN A 48 12.83 -2.22 1.99
N LYS A 49 13.90 -1.57 2.46
CA LYS A 49 14.70 -2.05 3.58
C LYS A 49 13.93 -2.02 4.90
N CYS A 50 13.29 -0.89 5.22
CA CYS A 50 12.50 -0.74 6.45
C CYS A 50 11.26 -1.64 6.45
N GLY A 51 10.57 -1.79 5.32
CA GLY A 51 9.40 -2.66 5.21
C GLY A 51 9.73 -4.14 5.41
N LEU A 52 10.88 -4.61 4.92
CA LEU A 52 11.35 -5.98 5.18
C LEU A 52 11.69 -6.20 6.66
N TYR A 53 12.34 -5.23 7.30
CA TYR A 53 12.64 -5.27 8.73
C TYR A 53 11.35 -5.31 9.57
N TYR A 54 10.41 -4.41 9.26
CA TYR A 54 9.10 -4.36 9.91
C TYR A 54 8.36 -5.70 9.78
N LYS A 55 8.32 -6.30 8.58
CA LYS A 55 7.68 -7.62 8.35
C LYS A 55 8.31 -8.73 9.20
N ARG A 56 9.63 -8.72 9.41
CA ARG A 56 10.29 -9.70 10.28
C ARG A 56 9.94 -9.46 11.75
N GLN A 57 9.87 -8.21 12.19
CA GLN A 57 9.48 -7.86 13.55
C GLN A 57 8.01 -8.18 13.86
N THR A 58 7.09 -7.88 12.94
CA THR A 58 5.66 -8.18 13.13
C THR A 58 5.40 -9.67 13.23
N ARG A 59 6.12 -10.50 12.46
CA ARG A 59 6.04 -11.96 12.59
C ARG A 59 6.53 -12.47 13.94
N LYS A 60 7.61 -11.89 14.49
CA LYS A 60 8.10 -12.26 15.84
C LYS A 60 7.11 -11.88 16.94
N LYS A 61 6.41 -10.74 16.81
CA LYS A 61 5.37 -10.32 17.76
C LYS A 61 4.12 -11.21 17.77
N ILE A 62 3.84 -11.94 16.69
CA ILE A 62 2.71 -12.89 16.62
C ILE A 62 3.07 -14.26 17.22
N GLN A 63 4.37 -14.56 17.34
CA GLN A 63 4.87 -15.86 17.81
C GLN A 63 5.20 -15.90 19.32
N ASN A 64 4.90 -14.83 20.06
CA ASN A 64 5.13 -14.71 21.50
C ASN A 64 3.89 -14.15 22.18
#